data_AF-A0A1Q3CTN6-F1
#
_entry.id   AF-A0A1Q3CTN6-F1
#
_cell.length_a   1.000
_cell.length_b   1.000
_cell.length_c   1.000
_cell.angle_alpha   90.00
_cell.angle_beta   90.00
_cell.angle_gamma   90.00
#
_symmetry.space_group_name_H-M   'P 1'
#
loop_
_entity.id
_entity.type
_entity.pdbx_description
1 polymer ?
#
loop_
_entity_poly.entity_id
_entity_poly.type
_entity_poly.pdbx_seq_one_letter_code
_entity_poly.pdbx_strand_id
1 'polypeptide(L)'
;MLSRIIQLLQVTNFPFSTPPEATAMVEAVHCLKALEALDGNGRLTPLGKAMAHYPISPRHSRMILTVIQIMKKVASYARANLVLGYAVAAAAALSLSNPFVIQFEGSYPRNDDVERDERSGTLNSVKTMDKQEKWRKKKPNETSKMSSVKFYNPSSDAQTIAHALQCFELSTSPVEFCNENALHLKTMEEMSKLRKLLLQLIFHQNVKCGFEQDFSRTHDSGGCRTSLEGFLQ
;
A
#
# COMPACT_ATOMS: atom_id res chain seq x y z
N MET A 1 -4.81 7.93 -15.63
CA MET A 1 -3.42 7.94 -16.15
C MET A 1 -2.98 6.56 -16.65
N LEU A 2 -3.17 5.48 -15.88
CA LEU A 2 -2.89 4.09 -16.31
C LEU A 2 -3.70 3.62 -17.54
N SER A 3 -4.98 4.00 -17.66
CA SER A 3 -5.79 3.69 -18.85
C SER A 3 -5.23 4.28 -20.16
N ARG A 4 -4.51 5.42 -20.11
CA ARG A 4 -3.83 5.97 -21.29
C ARG A 4 -2.52 5.24 -21.61
N ILE A 5 -1.78 4.80 -20.59
CA ILE A 5 -0.53 4.02 -20.76
C ILE A 5 -0.83 2.66 -21.41
N ILE A 6 -1.99 2.08 -21.10
CA ILE A 6 -2.34 0.72 -21.51
C ILE A 6 -2.93 0.65 -22.93
N GLN A 7 -3.45 1.77 -23.45
CA GLN A 7 -3.78 1.91 -24.88
C GLN A 7 -2.54 2.07 -25.77
N LEU A 8 -1.36 2.30 -25.19
CA LEU A 8 -0.10 2.52 -25.89
C LEU A 8 0.76 1.25 -25.92
N LEU A 9 0.19 0.14 -26.38
CA LEU A 9 0.99 -1.01 -26.86
C LEU A 9 1.83 -0.70 -28.10
N GLN A 10 2.03 0.59 -28.40
CA GLN A 10 3.16 1.13 -29.15
C GLN A 10 3.90 2.13 -28.27
N VAL A 11 4.60 1.64 -27.24
CA VAL A 11 5.50 2.44 -26.38
C VAL A 11 6.48 3.26 -27.24
N THR A 12 6.85 2.73 -28.41
CA THR A 12 7.73 3.39 -29.39
C THR A 12 7.20 4.72 -29.92
N ASN A 13 5.87 4.91 -29.93
CA ASN A 13 5.22 6.10 -30.48
C ASN A 13 4.67 7.03 -29.39
N PHE A 14 4.97 6.78 -28.12
CA PHE A 14 4.52 7.66 -27.05
C PHE A 14 5.46 8.87 -26.91
N PRO A 15 4.93 10.11 -26.93
CA PRO A 15 5.74 11.31 -26.78
C PRO A 15 6.13 11.50 -25.31
N PHE A 16 7.17 10.80 -24.87
CA PHE A 16 7.76 11.03 -23.55
C PHE A 16 8.43 12.41 -23.51
N SER A 17 8.14 13.22 -22.49
CA SER A 17 8.91 14.46 -22.23
C SER A 17 10.38 14.16 -21.92
N THR A 18 10.65 12.99 -21.35
CA THR A 18 11.98 12.41 -21.19
C THR A 18 11.82 10.89 -21.28
N PRO A 19 12.33 10.23 -22.34
CA PRO A 19 12.18 8.80 -22.50
C PRO A 19 12.83 8.04 -21.33
N PRO A 20 12.18 6.98 -20.81
CA PRO A 20 12.80 6.09 -19.83
C PRO A 20 13.96 5.32 -20.45
N GLU A 21 14.86 4.80 -19.60
CA GLU A 21 15.95 3.93 -20.04
C GLU A 21 15.39 2.64 -20.68
N ALA A 22 16.08 2.15 -21.72
CA ALA A 22 15.65 0.94 -22.43
C ALA A 22 15.60 -0.30 -21.52
N THR A 23 16.53 -0.41 -20.56
CA THR A 23 16.56 -1.49 -19.54
C THR A 23 15.30 -1.49 -18.68
N ALA A 24 14.92 -0.32 -18.14
CA ALA A 24 13.71 -0.15 -17.34
C ALA A 24 12.44 -0.52 -18.13
N MET A 25 12.40 -0.22 -19.43
CA MET A 25 11.30 -0.63 -20.31
C MET A 25 11.22 -2.15 -20.46
N VAL A 26 12.35 -2.81 -20.68
CA VAL A 26 12.43 -4.28 -20.80
C VAL A 26 12.01 -4.95 -19.48
N GLU A 27 12.48 -4.45 -18.35
CA GLU A 27 12.11 -4.93 -17.02
C GLU A 27 10.62 -4.76 -16.74
N ALA A 28 10.04 -3.62 -17.12
CA ALA A 28 8.61 -3.37 -16.97
C ALA A 28 7.78 -4.39 -17.78
N VAL A 29 8.16 -4.68 -19.03
CA VAL A 29 7.50 -5.70 -19.85
C VAL A 29 7.65 -7.08 -19.22
N HIS A 30 8.84 -7.43 -18.74
CA HIS A 30 9.08 -8.71 -18.05
C HIS A 30 8.20 -8.86 -16.81
N CYS A 31 8.12 -7.82 -15.97
CA CYS A 31 7.27 -7.81 -14.78
C CYS A 31 5.78 -7.95 -15.14
N LEU A 32 5.30 -7.27 -16.19
CA LEU A 32 3.90 -7.36 -16.62
C LEU A 32 3.57 -8.74 -17.21
N LYS A 33 4.51 -9.38 -17.92
CA LYS A 33 4.37 -10.78 -18.35
C LYS A 33 4.31 -11.74 -17.16
N ALA A 34 5.18 -11.55 -16.16
CA ALA A 34 5.17 -12.36 -14.94
C ALA A 34 3.87 -12.22 -14.12
N LEU A 35 3.19 -11.08 -14.21
CA LEU A 35 1.87 -10.85 -13.62
C LEU A 35 0.70 -11.33 -14.49
N GLU A 36 0.97 -11.93 -15.66
CA GLU A 36 -0.02 -12.36 -16.66
C GLU A 36 -0.87 -11.21 -17.22
N ALA A 37 -0.38 -9.97 -17.07
CA ALA A 37 -1.02 -8.79 -17.63
C ALA A 37 -0.80 -8.67 -19.15
N LEU A 38 0.31 -9.25 -19.65
CA LEU A 38 0.64 -9.34 -21.07
C LEU A 38 0.76 -10.81 -21.50
N ASP A 39 0.36 -11.11 -22.74
CA ASP A 39 0.56 -12.41 -23.38
C ASP A 39 2.02 -12.59 -23.88
N GLY A 40 2.34 -13.77 -24.44
CA GLY A 40 3.67 -14.05 -24.99
C GLY A 40 4.13 -13.05 -26.05
N ASN A 41 3.18 -12.50 -26.81
CA ASN A 41 3.38 -11.51 -27.87
C ASN A 41 3.40 -10.07 -27.34
N GLY A 42 3.30 -9.86 -26.02
CA GLY A 42 3.29 -8.54 -25.39
C GLY A 42 1.95 -7.80 -25.50
N ARG A 43 0.85 -8.47 -25.86
CA ARG A 43 -0.48 -7.88 -25.91
C ARG A 43 -1.18 -7.98 -24.57
N LEU A 44 -1.98 -6.98 -24.25
CA LEU A 44 -2.69 -6.89 -22.98
C LEU A 44 -3.79 -7.94 -22.85
N THR A 45 -3.75 -8.72 -21.79
CA THR A 45 -4.75 -9.75 -21.47
C THR A 45 -6.01 -9.13 -20.85
N PRO A 46 -7.15 -9.85 -20.80
CA PRO A 46 -8.32 -9.40 -20.03
C PRO A 46 -8.00 -9.13 -18.55
N LEU A 47 -7.09 -9.92 -17.97
CA LEU A 47 -6.58 -9.71 -16.62
C LEU A 47 -5.78 -8.39 -16.53
N GLY A 48 -4.88 -8.13 -17.48
CA GLY A 48 -4.15 -6.87 -17.56
C GLY A 48 -5.07 -5.66 -17.75
N LYS A 49 -6.13 -5.80 -18.55
CA LYS A 49 -7.20 -4.79 -18.67
C LYS A 49 -7.89 -4.56 -17.33
N ALA A 50 -8.26 -5.61 -16.60
CA ALA A 50 -8.86 -5.46 -15.28
C ALA A 50 -7.89 -4.77 -14.30
N MET A 51 -6.60 -5.12 -14.33
CA MET A 51 -5.58 -4.51 -13.48
C MET A 51 -5.45 -2.99 -13.71
N ALA A 52 -5.55 -2.56 -14.97
CA ALA A 52 -5.51 -1.16 -15.41
C ALA A 52 -6.49 -0.22 -14.69
N HIS A 53 -7.61 -0.76 -14.19
CA HIS A 53 -8.68 0.01 -13.59
C HIS A 53 -8.39 0.41 -12.15
N TYR A 54 -7.43 -0.23 -11.48
CA TYR A 54 -7.12 0.03 -10.09
C TYR A 54 -5.99 1.08 -9.99
N PRO A 55 -6.13 2.11 -9.13
CA PRO A 55 -5.13 3.17 -8.96
C PRO A 55 -4.00 2.74 -8.01
N ILE A 56 -3.49 1.52 -8.19
CA ILE A 56 -2.41 0.92 -7.39
C ILE A 56 -1.44 0.17 -8.29
N SER A 57 -0.33 -0.32 -7.73
CA SER A 57 0.65 -1.08 -8.49
C SER A 57 0.02 -2.32 -9.17
N PRO A 58 0.49 -2.72 -10.36
CA PRO A 58 0.01 -3.94 -11.03
C PRO A 58 0.07 -5.18 -10.11
N ARG A 59 1.09 -5.27 -9.25
CA ARG A 59 1.24 -6.38 -8.29
C ARG A 59 0.10 -6.43 -7.28
N HIS A 60 -0.26 -5.30 -6.69
CA HIS A 60 -1.35 -5.23 -5.69
C HIS A 60 -2.72 -5.38 -6.37
N SER A 61 -2.88 -4.87 -7.58
CA SER A 61 -4.09 -5.10 -8.37
C SER A 61 -4.28 -6.59 -8.71
N ARG A 62 -3.21 -7.28 -9.14
CA ARG A 62 -3.22 -8.73 -9.36
C ARG A 62 -3.63 -9.47 -8.08
N MET A 63 -3.10 -9.08 -6.92
CA MET A 63 -3.44 -9.66 -5.63
C MET A 63 -4.96 -9.60 -5.35
N ILE A 64 -5.59 -8.43 -5.52
CA ILE A 64 -7.05 -8.28 -5.33
C ILE A 64 -7.83 -9.14 -6.33
N LEU A 65 -7.44 -9.11 -7.61
CA LEU A 65 -8.14 -9.86 -8.67
C LEU A 65 -8.02 -11.37 -8.47
N THR A 66 -6.89 -11.88 -7.99
CA THR A 66 -6.72 -13.29 -7.62
C THR A 66 -7.70 -13.69 -6.51
N VAL A 67 -7.83 -12.87 -5.47
CA VAL A 67 -8.78 -13.14 -4.37
C VAL A 67 -10.21 -13.20 -4.89
N ILE A 68 -10.62 -12.25 -5.73
CA ILE A 68 -11.94 -12.26 -6.39
C ILE A 68 -12.15 -13.53 -7.22
N GLN A 69 -11.13 -13.94 -8.00
CA GLN A 69 -11.20 -15.16 -8.82
C GLN A 69 -11.36 -16.42 -7.98
N ILE A 70 -10.58 -16.56 -6.90
CA ILE A 70 -10.67 -17.70 -5.97
C ILE A 70 -12.06 -17.75 -5.35
N MET A 71 -12.55 -16.60 -4.87
CA MET A 71 -13.85 -16.50 -4.23
C MET A 71 -15.03 -16.85 -5.16
N LYS A 72 -14.93 -16.55 -6.47
CA LYS A 72 -15.94 -16.95 -7.46
C LYS A 72 -15.96 -18.46 -7.72
N LYS A 73 -14.82 -19.14 -7.61
CA LYS A 73 -14.71 -20.59 -7.84
C LYS A 73 -15.21 -21.44 -6.67
N VAL A 74 -15.22 -20.88 -5.46
CA VAL A 74 -15.66 -21.59 -4.25
C VAL A 74 -17.13 -21.27 -4.00
N ALA A 75 -18.03 -22.20 -4.36
CA ALA A 75 -19.48 -21.99 -4.45
C ALA A 75 -20.21 -21.62 -3.13
N SER A 76 -19.56 -21.64 -1.96
CA SER A 76 -20.22 -21.28 -0.70
C SER A 76 -19.22 -20.88 0.39
N TYR A 77 -18.54 -19.74 0.22
CA TYR A 77 -17.79 -19.13 1.32
C TYR A 77 -18.71 -18.17 2.10
N ALA A 78 -19.19 -18.58 3.28
CA ALA A 78 -20.08 -17.77 4.12
C ALA A 78 -19.50 -16.37 4.46
N ARG A 79 -18.17 -16.21 4.39
CA ARG A 79 -17.45 -14.97 4.71
C ARG A 79 -16.69 -14.38 3.51
N ALA A 80 -17.15 -14.64 2.29
CA ALA A 80 -16.52 -14.18 1.05
C ALA A 80 -16.17 -12.69 1.13
N ASN A 81 -17.18 -11.88 1.44
CA ASN A 81 -17.10 -10.43 1.62
C ASN A 81 -16.02 -9.98 2.62
N LEU A 82 -15.83 -10.74 3.70
CA LEU A 82 -14.82 -10.43 4.71
C LEU A 82 -13.41 -10.67 4.19
N VAL A 83 -13.18 -11.81 3.51
CA VAL A 83 -11.87 -12.14 2.92
C VAL A 83 -11.47 -11.08 1.90
N LEU A 84 -12.42 -10.66 1.05
CA LEU A 84 -12.21 -9.57 0.12
C LEU A 84 -11.89 -8.25 0.84
N GLY A 85 -12.66 -7.92 1.89
CA GLY A 85 -12.41 -6.72 2.71
C GLY A 85 -11.01 -6.69 3.30
N TYR A 86 -10.53 -7.82 3.84
CA TYR A 86 -9.16 -7.95 4.35
C TYR A 86 -8.12 -7.86 3.24
N ALA A 87 -8.34 -8.50 2.09
CA ALA A 87 -7.42 -8.42 0.95
C ALA A 87 -7.26 -7.00 0.43
N VAL A 88 -8.36 -6.23 0.37
CA VAL A 88 -8.32 -4.82 -0.05
C VAL A 88 -7.63 -3.95 1.00
N ALA A 89 -7.87 -4.20 2.30
CA ALA A 89 -7.15 -3.52 3.38
C ALA A 89 -5.64 -3.80 3.32
N ALA A 90 -5.23 -5.05 3.11
CA ALA A 90 -3.83 -5.43 2.93
C ALA A 90 -3.22 -4.81 1.67
N ALA A 91 -3.97 -4.72 0.58
CA ALA A 91 -3.52 -4.03 -0.64
C ALA A 91 -3.29 -2.53 -0.41
N ALA A 92 -4.17 -1.87 0.34
CA ALA A 92 -4.00 -0.47 0.71
C ALA A 92 -2.78 -0.29 1.64
N ALA A 93 -2.60 -1.17 2.62
CA ALA A 93 -1.47 -1.19 3.53
C ALA A 93 -0.13 -1.33 2.79
N LEU A 94 -0.05 -2.22 1.79
CA LEU A 94 1.15 -2.44 0.98
C LEU A 94 1.43 -1.32 -0.04
N SER A 95 0.41 -0.55 -0.41
CA SER A 95 0.52 0.50 -1.44
C SER A 95 1.01 1.83 -0.89
N LEU A 96 1.02 2.01 0.43
CA LEU A 96 1.39 3.24 1.12
C LEU A 96 2.50 2.97 2.14
N SER A 97 3.12 4.03 2.64
CA SER A 97 4.19 3.94 3.63
C SER A 97 3.73 3.32 4.95
N ASN A 98 4.63 2.68 5.68
CA ASN A 98 4.33 2.16 7.01
C ASN A 98 3.84 3.30 7.94
N PRO A 99 2.65 3.17 8.58
CA PRO A 99 2.09 4.23 9.42
C PRO A 99 2.67 4.25 10.83
N PHE A 100 3.37 3.22 11.27
CA PHE A 100 3.96 3.17 12.62
C PHE A 100 5.15 4.12 12.71
N VAL A 101 5.12 5.05 13.67
CA VAL A 101 6.18 6.04 13.85
C VAL A 101 7.38 5.37 14.53
N ILE A 102 8.41 5.05 13.76
CA ILE A 102 9.72 4.67 14.30
C ILE A 102 10.46 5.95 14.63
N GLN A 103 10.49 6.34 15.91
CA GLN A 103 11.31 7.45 16.37
C GLN A 103 12.79 7.04 16.39
N PHE A 104 13.47 7.12 15.24
CA PHE A 104 14.92 7.08 15.17
C PHE A 104 15.43 8.52 15.12
N GLU A 105 15.80 9.07 16.27
CA GLU A 105 16.38 10.41 16.36
C GLU A 105 17.83 10.35 15.84
N GLY A 106 18.02 10.70 14.57
CA GLY A 106 19.30 10.66 13.86
C GLY A 106 19.52 11.92 13.02
N SER A 107 19.39 13.10 13.62
CA SER A 107 20.04 14.29 13.07
C SER A 107 21.56 14.09 13.20
N TYR A 108 22.20 13.60 12.13
CA TYR A 108 23.65 13.65 12.02
C TYR A 108 24.09 15.12 12.11
N PRO A 109 25.04 15.51 12.98
CA PRO A 109 25.69 16.80 12.84
C PRO A 109 26.47 16.75 11.52
N ARG A 110 26.13 17.67 10.61
CA ARG A 110 26.86 17.91 9.38
C ARG A 110 28.22 18.49 9.78
N ASN A 111 29.26 17.65 9.84
CA ASN A 111 30.64 18.11 9.88
C ASN A 111 31.03 18.54 8.46
N ASP A 112 30.57 19.71 8.02
CA ASP A 112 31.16 20.42 6.90
C ASP A 112 31.93 21.61 7.47
N ASP A 113 33.14 21.35 7.96
CA ASP A 113 34.16 22.38 8.14
C ASP A 113 35.49 21.81 7.64
N VAL A 114 35.74 22.05 6.35
CA VAL A 114 37.07 21.96 5.76
C VAL A 114 37.82 23.25 6.13
N GLU A 115 38.75 23.12 7.08
CA GLU A 115 40.03 23.85 7.19
C GLU A 115 40.08 25.34 6.79
N ARG A 116 40.14 26.25 7.79
CA ARG A 116 41.26 27.21 7.92
C ARG A 116 41.25 27.93 9.28
N ASP A 117 42.21 27.62 10.14
CA ASP A 117 42.62 28.48 11.26
C ASP A 117 43.96 29.15 10.91
N GLU A 118 43.97 30.48 10.87
CA GLU A 118 45.13 31.32 11.18
C GLU A 118 44.68 32.26 12.32
N ARG A 119 45.24 32.00 13.51
CA ARG A 119 45.57 32.94 14.60
C ARG A 119 44.50 33.28 15.66
N SER A 120 44.85 32.81 16.86
CA SER A 120 45.09 33.61 18.08
C SER A 120 43.94 33.79 19.09
N GLY A 121 44.03 33.01 20.17
CA GLY A 121 43.91 33.49 21.56
C GLY A 121 42.51 33.83 22.11
N THR A 122 42.02 33.03 23.07
CA THR A 122 41.68 33.45 24.46
C THR A 122 40.89 32.36 25.19
N LEU A 123 41.23 32.21 26.47
CA LEU A 123 40.71 31.28 27.48
C LEU A 123 39.24 31.53 27.88
N ASN A 124 38.65 30.49 28.48
CA ASN A 124 37.54 30.46 29.46
C ASN A 124 36.10 30.41 28.94
N SER A 125 35.40 29.28 29.15
CA SER A 125 34.65 29.06 30.41
C SER A 125 33.90 27.73 30.38
N VAL A 126 34.02 27.00 31.48
CA VAL A 126 33.34 25.75 31.79
C VAL A 126 31.82 25.98 31.88
N LYS A 127 31.04 25.19 31.14
CA LYS A 127 29.73 24.71 31.61
C LYS A 127 29.64 23.21 31.41
N THR A 128 30.02 22.51 32.47
CA THR A 128 29.51 21.20 32.85
C THR A 128 27.99 21.14 32.65
N MET A 129 27.54 20.46 31.59
CA MET A 129 26.15 20.01 31.47
C MET A 129 26.12 18.49 31.57
N ASP A 130 25.82 18.10 32.80
CA ASP A 130 25.10 16.91 33.26
C ASP A 130 25.06 15.69 32.31
N LYS A 131 26.03 14.78 32.50
CA LYS A 131 26.05 13.46 31.86
C LYS A 131 24.81 12.63 32.22
N GLN A 132 24.02 13.00 33.22
CA GLN A 132 22.92 12.19 33.73
C GLN A 132 21.62 12.37 32.91
N GLU A 133 21.41 13.53 32.29
CA GLU A 133 20.24 13.82 31.44
C GLU A 133 20.34 13.12 30.05
N LYS A 134 21.56 12.83 29.60
CA LYS A 134 21.88 12.21 28.31
C LYS A 134 21.56 10.69 28.24
N TRP A 135 21.29 10.05 29.39
CA TRP A 135 20.93 8.61 29.42
C TRP A 135 19.44 8.34 29.62
N ARG A 136 18.62 9.35 29.93
CA ARG A 136 17.16 9.17 30.09
C ARG A 136 16.39 9.12 28.76
N LYS A 137 16.97 9.61 27.65
CA LYS A 137 16.33 9.63 26.32
C LYS A 137 16.58 8.37 25.47
N LYS A 138 17.23 7.33 26.01
CA LYS A 138 17.49 6.06 25.31
C LYS A 138 16.42 4.99 25.51
N LYS A 139 15.26 5.34 26.07
CA LYS A 139 14.11 4.44 26.09
C LYS A 139 13.24 4.76 24.88
N PRO A 140 13.13 3.86 23.87
CA PRO A 140 11.98 3.93 22.98
C PRO A 140 10.73 3.88 23.87
N ASN A 141 9.85 4.86 23.74
CA ASN A 141 8.64 4.95 24.55
C ASN A 141 7.91 3.59 24.55
N GLU A 142 7.60 3.08 25.74
CA GLU A 142 6.89 1.80 25.90
C GLU A 142 5.58 1.78 25.11
N THR A 143 4.93 2.94 24.93
CA THR A 143 3.71 3.13 24.13
C THR A 143 3.87 2.83 22.64
N SER A 144 5.00 3.18 22.00
CA SER A 144 5.27 2.87 20.58
C SER A 144 5.54 1.38 20.34
N LYS A 145 6.17 0.72 21.31
CA LYS A 145 6.36 -0.74 21.28
C LYS A 145 5.06 -1.48 21.59
N MET A 146 4.30 -1.01 22.59
CA MET A 146 3.03 -1.62 23.01
C MET A 146 1.94 -1.52 21.94
N SER A 147 1.85 -0.40 21.21
CA SER A 147 0.91 -0.23 20.08
C SER A 147 1.27 -1.12 18.89
N SER A 148 2.55 -1.23 18.55
CA SER A 148 3.02 -2.19 17.55
C SER A 148 2.67 -3.63 17.95
N VAL A 149 2.82 -3.97 19.24
CA VAL A 149 2.44 -5.29 19.79
C VAL A 149 0.92 -5.52 19.74
N LYS A 150 0.11 -4.50 20.00
CA LYS A 150 -1.37 -4.61 19.98
C LYS A 150 -1.90 -5.06 18.62
N PHE A 151 -1.33 -4.56 17.54
CA PHE A 151 -1.76 -4.91 16.18
C PHE A 151 -0.90 -6.00 15.55
N TYR A 152 0.20 -6.41 16.21
CA TYR A 152 1.21 -7.29 15.66
C TYR A 152 0.62 -8.61 15.17
N ASN A 153 0.89 -8.91 13.91
CA ASN A 153 0.68 -10.21 13.33
C ASN A 153 2.04 -10.80 12.92
N PRO A 154 2.45 -11.95 13.48
CA PRO A 154 3.75 -12.56 13.21
C PRO A 154 3.91 -13.04 11.77
N SER A 155 2.82 -13.24 11.04
CA SER A 155 2.85 -13.75 9.68
C SER A 155 3.07 -12.64 8.64
N SER A 156 2.70 -11.38 8.93
CA SER A 156 2.86 -10.29 7.97
C SER A 156 2.66 -8.89 8.57
N ASP A 157 3.59 -7.98 8.29
CA ASP A 157 3.45 -6.56 8.58
C ASP A 157 2.24 -5.93 7.87
N ALA A 158 1.89 -6.40 6.67
CA ALA A 158 0.72 -5.92 5.96
C ALA A 158 -0.59 -6.25 6.70
N GLN A 159 -0.63 -7.41 7.39
CA GLN A 159 -1.76 -7.79 8.23
C GLN A 159 -1.80 -6.96 9.51
N THR A 160 -0.64 -6.66 10.12
CA THR A 160 -0.53 -5.73 11.25
C THR A 160 -1.12 -4.35 10.89
N ILE A 161 -0.71 -3.79 9.76
CA ILE A 161 -1.20 -2.49 9.28
C ILE A 161 -2.69 -2.55 8.92
N ALA A 162 -3.14 -3.61 8.23
CA ALA A 162 -4.55 -3.77 7.88
C ALA A 162 -5.46 -3.85 9.13
N HIS A 163 -4.99 -4.50 10.19
CA HIS A 163 -5.69 -4.56 11.47
C HIS A 163 -5.76 -3.20 12.14
N ALA A 164 -4.64 -2.47 12.22
CA ALA A 164 -4.60 -1.11 12.74
C ALA A 164 -5.52 -0.16 11.94
N LEU A 165 -5.55 -0.29 10.62
CA LEU A 165 -6.44 0.47 9.73
C LEU A 165 -7.92 0.20 10.03
N GLN A 166 -8.29 -1.05 10.28
CA GLN A 166 -9.66 -1.39 10.64
C GLN A 166 -10.07 -0.74 11.97
N CYS A 167 -9.21 -0.79 12.98
CA CYS A 167 -9.48 -0.13 14.27
C CYS A 167 -9.52 1.40 14.14
N PHE A 168 -8.68 1.99 13.29
CA PHE A 168 -8.71 3.42 12.97
C PHE A 168 -10.05 3.84 12.36
N GLU A 169 -10.57 3.07 11.40
CA GLU A 169 -11.84 3.37 10.74
C GLU A 169 -13.06 3.21 11.65
N LEU A 170 -12.96 2.37 12.69
CA LEU A 170 -14.01 2.18 13.70
C LEU A 170 -13.88 3.18 14.87
N SER A 171 -12.78 3.93 14.95
CA SER A 171 -12.56 4.86 16.05
C SER A 171 -13.46 6.10 15.93
N THR A 172 -13.98 6.59 17.06
CA THR A 172 -14.79 7.82 17.11
C THR A 172 -13.95 9.06 16.79
N SER A 173 -12.68 9.07 17.18
CA SER A 173 -11.74 10.16 16.98
C SER A 173 -10.44 9.65 16.33
N PRO A 174 -10.27 9.84 15.00
CA PRO A 174 -9.08 9.39 14.27
C PRO A 174 -7.76 9.98 14.80
N VAL A 175 -7.81 11.24 15.25
CA VAL A 175 -6.63 11.96 15.76
C VAL A 175 -6.17 11.37 17.08
N GLU A 176 -7.09 11.17 18.03
CA GLU A 176 -6.79 10.57 19.33
C GLU A 176 -6.31 9.13 19.16
N PHE A 177 -6.97 8.34 18.29
CA PHE A 177 -6.53 6.99 17.98
C PHE A 177 -5.08 6.95 17.48
N CYS A 178 -4.69 7.85 16.58
CA CYS A 178 -3.32 7.91 16.08
C CYS A 178 -2.32 8.32 17.16
N ASN A 179 -2.68 9.26 18.04
CA ASN A 179 -1.83 9.69 19.15
C ASN A 179 -1.60 8.56 20.17
N GLU A 180 -2.66 7.83 20.54
CA GLU A 180 -2.59 6.72 21.49
C GLU A 180 -1.79 5.53 20.94
N ASN A 181 -1.91 5.25 19.65
CA ASN A 181 -1.30 4.08 19.02
C ASN A 181 0.01 4.41 18.27
N ALA A 182 0.57 5.61 18.45
CA ALA A 182 1.80 6.07 17.80
C ALA A 182 1.81 5.88 16.26
N LEU A 183 0.71 6.28 15.60
CA LEU A 183 0.50 6.16 14.16
C LEU A 183 0.56 7.53 13.48
N HIS A 184 1.03 7.53 12.23
CA HIS A 184 1.01 8.72 11.38
C HIS A 184 -0.38 8.96 10.79
N LEU A 185 -1.09 9.98 11.28
CA LEU A 185 -2.48 10.30 10.91
C LEU A 185 -2.70 10.41 9.40
N LYS A 186 -1.86 11.19 8.71
CA LYS A 186 -2.04 11.43 7.27
C LYS A 186 -1.91 10.13 6.47
N THR A 187 -0.98 9.25 6.85
CA THR A 187 -0.82 7.94 6.19
C THR A 187 -2.04 7.07 6.42
N MET A 188 -2.57 7.04 7.64
CA MET A 188 -3.79 6.29 7.97
C MET A 188 -5.02 6.80 7.21
N GLU A 189 -5.17 8.12 7.08
CA GLU A 189 -6.25 8.72 6.28
C GLU A 189 -6.12 8.36 4.79
N GLU A 190 -4.92 8.45 4.22
CA GLU A 190 -4.65 8.06 2.84
C GLU A 190 -4.96 6.57 2.62
N MET A 191 -4.56 5.71 3.55
CA MET A 191 -4.88 4.27 3.54
C MET A 191 -6.39 4.02 3.57
N SER A 192 -7.13 4.71 4.45
CA SER A 192 -8.59 4.57 4.52
C SER A 192 -9.28 5.05 3.24
N LYS A 193 -8.86 6.21 2.71
CA LYS A 193 -9.37 6.74 1.43
C LYS A 193 -9.09 5.76 0.29
N LEU A 194 -7.88 5.22 0.20
CA LEU A 194 -7.51 4.24 -0.82
C LEU A 194 -8.33 2.95 -0.68
N ARG A 195 -8.50 2.41 0.53
CA ARG A 195 -9.30 1.21 0.78
C ARG A 195 -10.76 1.41 0.33
N LYS A 196 -11.38 2.53 0.71
CA LYS A 196 -12.75 2.88 0.32
C LYS A 196 -12.89 3.00 -1.20
N LEU A 197 -11.93 3.66 -1.85
CA LEU A 197 -11.89 3.79 -3.31
C LEU A 197 -11.78 2.42 -4.00
N LEU A 198 -10.89 1.55 -3.53
CA LEU A 198 -10.73 0.21 -4.07
C LEU A 198 -12.00 -0.63 -3.91
N LEU A 199 -12.63 -0.62 -2.73
CA LEU A 199 -13.92 -1.28 -2.51
C LEU A 199 -14.98 -0.76 -3.47
N GLN A 200 -15.11 0.56 -3.61
CA GLN A 200 -16.04 1.17 -4.57
C GLN A 200 -15.77 0.67 -5.98
N LEU A 201 -14.53 0.65 -6.45
CA LEU A 201 -14.20 0.16 -7.80
C LEU A 201 -14.59 -1.31 -7.99
N ILE A 202 -14.35 -2.17 -6.99
CA ILE A 202 -14.70 -3.59 -7.06
C ILE A 202 -16.22 -3.77 -7.17
N PHE A 203 -17.00 -3.06 -6.36
CA PHE A 203 -18.47 -3.15 -6.41
C PHE A 203 -19.04 -2.54 -7.70
N HIS A 204 -18.51 -1.41 -8.17
CA HIS A 204 -18.95 -0.82 -9.44
C HIS A 204 -18.63 -1.71 -10.64
N GLN A 205 -17.48 -2.40 -10.63
CA GLN A 205 -17.13 -3.35 -11.69
C GLN A 205 -18.04 -4.57 -11.67
N ASN A 206 -18.40 -5.10 -10.50
CA ASN A 206 -19.39 -6.18 -10.39
C ASN A 206 -20.78 -5.78 -10.94
N VAL A 207 -21.14 -4.48 -10.91
CA VAL A 207 -22.44 -3.98 -11.39
C VAL A 207 -22.42 -3.65 -12.89
N LYS A 208 -21.35 -3.00 -13.40
CA LYS A 208 -21.27 -2.56 -14.81
C LYS A 208 -20.74 -3.62 -15.77
N CYS A 209 -19.93 -4.53 -15.27
CA CYS A 209 -19.35 -5.60 -16.04
C CYS A 209 -19.73 -6.89 -15.30
N GLY A 210 -20.82 -7.51 -15.73
CA GLY A 210 -20.81 -8.97 -15.66
C GLY A 210 -19.49 -9.38 -16.29
N PHE A 211 -18.55 -9.89 -15.49
CA PHE A 211 -17.37 -10.58 -15.97
C PHE A 211 -17.88 -11.86 -16.68
N GLU A 212 -18.65 -11.69 -17.75
CA GLU A 212 -19.08 -12.76 -18.63
C GLU A 212 -17.92 -13.00 -19.57
N GLN A 213 -17.35 -14.21 -19.44
CA GLN A 213 -16.60 -14.97 -20.45
C GLN A 213 -15.28 -14.28 -20.89
N ASP A 214 -14.07 -14.76 -20.62
CA ASP A 214 -13.58 -16.13 -20.52
C ASP A 214 -12.34 -16.15 -19.60
N PHE A 215 -12.43 -16.79 -18.43
CA PHE A 215 -11.24 -17.32 -17.73
C PHE A 215 -11.28 -18.85 -17.63
N SER A 216 -12.16 -19.46 -18.40
CA SER A 216 -12.30 -20.90 -18.57
C SER A 216 -12.90 -21.15 -19.94
N ARG A 217 -12.06 -21.57 -20.89
CA ARG A 217 -12.58 -22.45 -21.93
C ARG A 217 -12.94 -23.75 -21.20
N THR A 218 -14.22 -23.88 -20.85
CA THR A 218 -15.09 -25.08 -20.86
C THR A 218 -16.30 -24.86 -19.94
N HIS A 219 -17.48 -24.70 -20.57
CA HIS A 219 -18.86 -25.01 -20.12
C HIS A 219 -19.23 -24.92 -18.62
N ASP A 220 -20.05 -23.92 -18.26
CA ASP A 220 -21.51 -24.04 -18.04
C ASP A 220 -22.00 -22.92 -17.09
N SER A 221 -23.29 -22.65 -17.17
CA SER A 221 -24.02 -21.44 -16.87
C SER A 221 -24.62 -21.38 -15.46
N GLY A 222 -24.86 -20.18 -14.92
CA GLY A 222 -25.67 -19.98 -13.71
C GLY A 222 -25.35 -18.71 -12.92
N GLY A 223 -26.16 -17.67 -13.09
CA GLY A 223 -26.03 -16.38 -12.40
C GLY A 223 -26.66 -16.36 -11.00
N CYS A 224 -26.15 -15.48 -10.13
CA CYS A 224 -26.85 -15.04 -8.91
C CYS A 224 -26.37 -13.63 -8.52
N ARG A 225 -27.31 -12.69 -8.38
CA ARG A 225 -27.10 -11.31 -7.90
C ARG A 225 -27.21 -11.28 -6.37
N THR A 226 -26.30 -10.59 -5.68
CA THR A 226 -26.48 -10.25 -4.26
C THR A 226 -26.39 -8.73 -4.03
N SER A 227 -27.32 -8.25 -3.21
CA SER A 227 -27.69 -6.85 -2.99
C SER A 227 -26.76 -6.14 -1.97
N LEU A 228 -26.77 -4.81 -2.03
CA LEU A 228 -25.77 -3.85 -1.53
C LEU A 228 -25.90 -3.42 -0.06
N GLU A 229 -26.84 -3.95 0.74
CA GLU A 229 -27.20 -3.29 2.01
C GLU A 229 -26.52 -3.83 3.29
N GLY A 230 -25.61 -4.80 3.20
CA GLY A 230 -25.00 -5.42 4.39
C GLY A 230 -23.66 -4.87 4.87
N PHE A 231 -23.17 -3.75 4.34
CA PHE A 231 -21.74 -3.37 4.46
C PHE A 231 -21.42 -2.14 5.31
N LEU A 232 -22.41 -1.50 5.93
CA LEU A 232 -22.22 -0.27 6.73
C LEU A 232 -22.73 -0.39 8.18
N GLN A 233 -22.85 -1.59 8.71
CA GLN A 233 -23.22 -1.79 10.12
C GLN A 233 -22.34 -2.84 10.79
#